data_AF-A0ABD0R3B7-F1
#
_entry.id   AF-A0ABD0R3B7-F1
#
_cell.length_a   1.000
_cell.length_b   1.000
_cell.length_c   1.000
_cell.angle_alpha   90.00
_cell.angle_beta   90.00
_cell.angle_gamma   90.00
#
_symmetry.space_group_name_H-M   'P 1'
#
loop_
_entity.id
_entity.type
_entity.pdbx_description
1 polymer ?
#
loop_
_entity_poly.entity_id
_entity_poly.type
_entity_poly.pdbx_seq_one_letter_code
_entity_poly.pdbx_strand_id
1 'polypeptide(L)'
;GCIMKLMGIPLRLVAMVNSNDIVHRALQSGDFSMSDSVKQTLAPAIDIQDPYNLERVFWLLSGRDGAMVKSLMEEFQRTHKLTLPASLHQQ
;
A
#
# COMPACT_ATOMS: atom_id res chain seq x y z
N GLY A 1 13.49 0.58 3.66
CA GLY A 1 13.28 -0.65 2.87
C GLY A 1 13.39 -0.42 1.38
N CYS A 2 12.30 -0.02 0.71
CA CYS A 2 12.24 0.11 -0.75
C CYS A 2 13.35 1.00 -1.34
N ILE A 3 13.62 2.16 -0.72
CA ILE A 3 14.67 3.08 -1.16
C ILE A 3 16.06 2.40 -1.14
N MET A 4 16.40 1.65 -0.08
CA MET A 4 17.69 0.94 0.00
C MET A 4 17.82 -0.13 -1.10
N LYS A 5 16.71 -0.82 -1.44
CA LYS A 5 16.68 -1.77 -2.56
C LYS A 5 16.94 -1.06 -3.89
N LEU A 6 16.34 0.11 -4.10
CA LEU A 6 16.58 0.95 -5.30
C LEU A 6 18.02 1.50 -5.37
N MET A 7 18.68 1.68 -4.23
CA MET A 7 20.09 2.06 -4.15
C MET A 7 21.05 0.88 -4.46
N GLY A 8 20.53 -0.32 -4.73
CA GLY A 8 21.33 -1.49 -5.11
C GLY A 8 21.69 -2.44 -3.95
N ILE A 9 21.15 -2.22 -2.74
CA ILE A 9 21.41 -3.13 -1.62
C ILE A 9 20.56 -4.40 -1.80
N PRO A 10 21.17 -5.61 -1.81
CA PRO A 10 20.44 -6.86 -2.02
C PRO A 10 19.66 -7.24 -0.76
N LEU A 11 18.40 -6.83 -0.69
CA LEU A 11 17.51 -7.08 0.44
C LEU A 11 16.13 -7.58 0.01
N ARG A 12 15.56 -8.46 0.83
CA ARG A 12 14.17 -8.91 0.72
C ARG A 12 13.32 -8.12 1.72
N LEU A 13 12.24 -7.53 1.24
CA LEU A 13 11.27 -6.83 2.07
C LEU A 13 10.07 -7.73 2.32
N VAL A 14 9.62 -7.78 3.57
CA VAL A 14 8.42 -8.50 3.98
C VAL A 14 7.58 -7.52 4.76
N ALA A 15 6.33 -7.32 4.33
CA ALA A 15 5.36 -6.55 5.08
C ALA A 15 4.63 -7.49 6.05
N MET A 16 4.64 -7.16 7.33
CA MET A 16 3.79 -7.83 8.33
C MET A 16 2.72 -6.87 8.80
N VAL A 17 1.51 -7.39 8.90
CA VAL A 17 0.31 -6.68 9.36
C VAL A 17 -0.35 -7.48 10.48
N ASN A 18 -1.23 -6.83 11.22
CA ASN A 18 -2.15 -7.51 12.14
C ASN A 18 -3.52 -7.68 11.45
N SER A 19 -4.60 -7.80 12.23
CA SER A 19 -5.97 -7.92 11.72
C SER A 19 -6.48 -6.72 10.90
N ASN A 20 -5.74 -5.62 10.87
CA ASN A 20 -5.94 -4.46 9.99
C ASN A 20 -5.01 -4.62 8.77
N ASP A 21 -5.51 -5.30 7.75
CA ASP A 21 -4.70 -6.04 6.78
C ASP A 21 -4.64 -5.41 5.38
N ILE A 22 -5.00 -4.12 5.24
CA ILE A 22 -5.08 -3.42 3.95
C ILE A 22 -3.79 -3.56 3.12
N VAL A 23 -2.61 -3.50 3.74
CA VAL A 23 -1.33 -3.67 3.03
C VAL A 23 -1.15 -5.11 2.52
N HIS A 24 -1.60 -6.12 3.28
CA HIS A 24 -1.53 -7.52 2.87
C HIS A 24 -2.45 -7.80 1.68
N ARG A 25 -3.71 -7.34 1.74
CA ARG A 25 -4.68 -7.48 0.64
C ARG A 25 -4.22 -6.76 -0.63
N ALA A 26 -3.65 -5.56 -0.49
CA ALA A 26 -3.11 -4.82 -1.61
C ALA A 26 -1.96 -5.57 -2.31
N LEU A 27 -1.04 -6.17 -1.54
CA LEU A 27 0.07 -6.95 -2.10
C LEU A 27 -0.36 -8.30 -2.67
N GLN A 28 -1.37 -8.95 -2.08
CA GLN A 28 -1.78 -10.29 -2.49
C GLN A 28 -2.75 -10.28 -3.69
N SER A 29 -3.71 -9.37 -3.71
CA SER A 29 -4.79 -9.34 -4.71
C SER A 29 -5.05 -7.97 -5.33
N GLY A 30 -4.26 -6.95 -4.99
CA GLY A 30 -4.46 -5.59 -5.46
C GLY A 30 -5.59 -4.84 -4.76
N ASP A 31 -6.20 -5.41 -3.71
CA ASP A 31 -7.29 -4.77 -2.98
C ASP A 31 -6.75 -3.78 -1.93
N PHE A 32 -6.77 -2.49 -2.26
CA PHE A 32 -6.39 -1.38 -1.39
C PHE A 32 -7.64 -0.63 -0.92
N SER A 33 -8.41 -1.29 -0.07
CA SER A 33 -9.64 -0.74 0.53
C SER A 33 -9.57 -0.68 2.05
N MET A 34 -10.10 0.39 2.63
CA MET A 34 -10.30 0.45 4.09
C MET A 34 -11.42 -0.51 4.50
N SER A 35 -11.29 -1.14 5.66
CA SER A 35 -12.44 -1.78 6.31
C SER A 35 -13.30 -0.74 7.03
N ASP A 36 -14.54 -1.10 7.33
CA ASP A 36 -15.51 -0.22 8.01
C ASP A 36 -15.07 0.22 9.42
N SER A 37 -14.16 -0.51 10.04
CA SER A 37 -13.64 -0.21 11.38
C SER A 37 -12.21 -0.69 11.58
N VAL A 38 -11.50 -0.05 12.51
CA VAL A 38 -10.21 -0.51 13.03
C VAL A 38 -10.46 -1.61 14.07
N LYS A 39 -9.78 -2.75 13.93
CA LYS A 39 -9.79 -3.81 14.93
C LYS A 39 -8.66 -3.56 15.92
N GLN A 40 -9.01 -3.49 17.21
CA GLN A 40 -7.99 -3.38 18.27
C GLN A 40 -7.19 -4.67 18.37
N THR A 41 -5.86 -4.55 18.44
CA THR A 41 -4.96 -5.71 18.55
C THR A 41 -3.92 -5.54 19.66
N LEU A 42 -3.09 -6.57 19.87
CA LEU A 42 -1.94 -6.51 20.79
C LEU A 42 -0.82 -5.60 20.29
N ALA A 43 -0.88 -5.15 19.03
CA ALA A 43 0.09 -4.24 18.42
C ALA A 43 -0.62 -2.93 18.00
N PRO A 44 -1.08 -2.11 18.97
CA PRO A 44 -1.95 -0.96 18.70
C PRO A 44 -1.30 0.10 17.81
N ALA A 45 0.04 0.16 17.76
CA ALA A 45 0.77 1.09 16.90
C ALA A 45 0.58 0.84 15.39
N ILE A 46 0.12 -0.35 15.00
CA ILE A 46 -0.15 -0.73 13.60
C ILE A 46 -1.62 -1.05 13.34
N ASP A 47 -2.52 -0.64 14.25
CA ASP A 47 -3.98 -0.69 14.06
C ASP A 47 -4.43 0.47 13.14
N ILE A 48 -4.11 0.38 11.84
CA ILE A 48 -4.36 1.44 10.85
C ILE A 48 -5.22 0.96 9.68
N GLN A 49 -6.03 1.86 9.11
CA GLN A 49 -6.77 1.63 7.86
C GLN A 49 -6.23 2.47 6.69
N ASP A 50 -5.51 3.56 6.98
CA ASP A 50 -4.91 4.43 5.97
C ASP A 50 -3.37 4.39 6.05
N PRO A 51 -2.72 3.49 5.31
CA PRO A 51 -1.26 3.40 5.29
C PRO A 51 -0.68 4.48 4.37
N TYR A 52 -0.72 5.75 4.78
CA TYR A 52 -0.35 6.94 3.99
C TYR A 52 1.00 6.86 3.26
N ASN A 53 1.96 6.07 3.75
CA ASN A 53 3.26 5.89 3.08
C ASN A 53 3.19 4.99 1.82
N LEU A 54 2.10 4.23 1.61
CA LEU A 54 1.92 3.37 0.44
C LEU A 54 1.82 4.19 -0.85
N GLU A 55 1.34 5.44 -0.80
CA GLU A 55 1.39 6.36 -1.93
C GLU A 55 2.81 6.50 -2.50
N ARG A 56 3.82 6.64 -1.62
CA ARG A 56 5.23 6.71 -2.03
C ARG A 56 5.70 5.40 -2.65
N VAL A 57 5.20 4.26 -2.17
CA VAL A 57 5.52 2.95 -2.74
C VAL A 57 4.91 2.81 -4.13
N PHE A 58 3.65 3.20 -4.32
CA PHE A 58 3.01 3.22 -5.63
C PHE A 58 3.77 4.11 -6.62
N TRP A 59 4.22 5.28 -6.18
CA TRP A 59 5.06 6.16 -7.01
C TRP A 59 6.40 5.53 -7.39
N LEU A 60 7.05 4.81 -6.48
CA LEU A 60 8.28 4.09 -6.82
C LEU A 60 8.04 2.96 -7.82
N LEU A 61 6.94 2.20 -7.67
CA LEU A 61 6.59 1.06 -8.54
C LEU A 61 6.02 1.49 -9.90
N SER A 62 5.38 2.66 -9.99
CA SER A 62 4.86 3.23 -11.24
C SER A 62 5.96 3.82 -12.13
N GLY A 63 7.23 3.68 -11.77
CA GLY A 63 8.32 4.37 -12.47
C GLY A 63 8.30 5.89 -12.26
N ARG A 64 7.81 6.34 -11.09
CA ARG A 64 7.68 7.76 -10.70
C ARG A 64 6.59 8.53 -11.45
N ASP A 65 5.58 7.83 -11.96
CA ASP A 65 4.41 8.44 -12.58
C ASP A 65 3.52 9.08 -11.49
N GLY A 66 3.67 10.39 -11.32
CA GLY A 66 2.88 11.17 -10.37
C GLY A 66 1.44 11.40 -10.82
N ALA A 67 1.14 11.38 -12.12
CA ALA A 67 -0.21 11.59 -12.63
C ALA A 67 -1.08 10.36 -12.32
N MET A 68 -0.55 9.16 -12.58
CA MET A 68 -1.20 7.89 -12.21
C MET A 68 -1.46 7.83 -10.70
N VAL A 69 -0.44 8.09 -9.87
CA VAL A 69 -0.59 8.02 -8.41
C VAL A 69 -1.62 9.02 -7.91
N LYS A 70 -1.60 10.25 -8.43
CA LYS A 70 -2.60 11.26 -8.10
C LYS A 70 -4.02 10.77 -8.39
N SER A 71 -4.27 10.24 -9.59
CA SER A 71 -5.60 9.71 -9.94
C SER A 71 -6.04 8.56 -9.04
N LEU A 72 -5.12 7.63 -8.73
CA LEU A 72 -5.41 6.51 -7.81
C LEU A 72 -5.76 7.02 -6.39
N MET A 73 -5.01 8.00 -5.88
CA MET A 73 -5.24 8.53 -4.54
C MET A 73 -6.50 9.39 -4.47
N GLU A 74 -6.84 10.16 -5.52
CA GLU A 74 -8.10 10.89 -5.59
C GLU A 74 -9.32 9.94 -5.59
N GLU A 75 -9.22 8.81 -6.26
CA GLU A 75 -10.26 7.76 -6.21
C GLU A 75 -10.36 7.14 -4.81
N PHE A 76 -9.22 6.78 -4.20
CA PHE A 76 -9.18 6.21 -2.87
C PHE A 76 -9.73 7.18 -1.81
N GLN A 77 -9.39 8.47 -1.86
CA GLN A 77 -9.91 9.47 -0.93
C GLN A 77 -11.43 9.67 -1.07
N ARG A 78 -11.99 9.51 -2.28
CA ARG A 78 -13.43 9.64 -2.50
C ARG A 78 -14.22 8.41 -2.05
N THR A 79 -13.64 7.22 -2.18
CA THR A 79 -14.39 5.95 -2.07
C THR A 79 -13.92 5.05 -0.93
N HIS A 80 -12.76 5.33 -0.35
CA HIS A 80 -11.97 4.46 0.54
C HIS A 80 -11.65 3.08 -0.05
N LYS A 81 -11.76 2.94 -1.37
CA LYS A 81 -11.58 1.69 -2.09
C LYS A 81 -10.74 1.95 -3.33
N LEU A 82 -9.83 1.03 -3.60
CA LEU A 82 -9.03 1.06 -4.81
C LEU A 82 -8.64 -0.36 -5.19
N THR A 83 -8.81 -0.72 -6.46
CA THR A 83 -8.19 -1.92 -7.02
C THR A 83 -6.92 -1.49 -7.74
N LEU A 84 -5.77 -1.99 -7.30
CA LEU A 84 -4.49 -1.65 -7.89
C LEU A 84 -4.43 -2.15 -9.34
N PRO A 85 -3.96 -1.32 -10.29
CA PRO A 85 -3.75 -1.76 -11.65
C PRO A 85 -2.68 -2.85 -11.71
N ALA A 86 -2.80 -3.77 -12.68
CA ALA A 86 -1.87 -4.89 -12.85
C ALA A 86 -0.40 -4.43 -12.95
N SER A 87 -0.15 -3.25 -13.52
CA SER A 87 1.17 -2.62 -13.62
C SER A 87 1.85 -2.35 -12.27
N LEU A 88 1.08 -2.19 -11.18
CA LEU A 88 1.57 -1.98 -9.82
C LEU A 88 1.54 -3.22 -8.94
N HIS A 89 0.81 -4.27 -9.36
CA HIS A 89 0.59 -5.48 -8.57
C HIS A 89 1.42 -6.68 -9.04
N GLN A 90 1.74 -6.80 -10.34
CA GLN A 90 2.35 -7.99 -10.94
C GLN A 90 3.83 -7.82 -11.38
N GLN A 91 4.60 -6.95 -10.72
CA GLN A 91 6.05 -6.79 -11.00
C GLN A 91 6.93 -7.79 -10.26
#